data_AF-A0A4Z0HCZ7-F1
#
_entry.id   AF-A0A4Z0HCZ7-F1
#
_cell.length_a   1.000
_cell.length_b   1.000
_cell.length_c   1.000
_cell.angle_alpha   90.00
_cell.angle_beta   90.00
_cell.angle_gamma   90.00
#
_symmetry.space_group_name_H-M   'P 1'
#
loop_
_entity.id
_entity.type
_entity.pdbx_description
1 polymer ?
#
loop_
_entity_poly.entity_id
_entity_poly.type
_entity_poly.pdbx_seq_one_letter_code
_entity_poly.pdbx_strand_id
1 'polypeptide(L)'
;MNLRPTEIVLILVVILLLFGAKKLPDMARSLGKSARILKSEAKAMKREDEAAGAGAPPAQPSGSQEAPRTIQAAPGDVTSSRPVNEPNRTTQS
;
A
#
# COMPACT_ATOMS: atom_id res chain seq x y z
N MET A 1 21.37 35.67 -5.13
CA MET A 1 20.61 35.35 -6.36
C MET A 1 19.22 34.84 -5.96
N ASN A 2 18.16 35.57 -6.29
CA ASN A 2 16.81 35.13 -6.00
C ASN A 2 16.37 34.20 -7.13
N LEU A 3 16.18 32.90 -6.86
CA LEU A 3 15.54 32.00 -7.81
C LEU A 3 14.12 32.51 -8.04
N ARG A 4 13.89 33.08 -9.22
CA ARG A 4 12.55 33.56 -9.55
C ARG A 4 11.66 32.35 -9.80
N PRO A 5 10.39 32.37 -9.38
CA PRO A 5 9.45 31.27 -9.63
C PRO A 5 9.43 30.80 -11.10
N THR A 6 9.68 31.73 -12.03
CA THR A 6 9.81 31.45 -13.47
C THR A 6 10.93 30.46 -13.82
N GLU A 7 12.07 30.53 -13.12
CA GLU A 7 13.23 29.66 -13.37
C GLU A 7 12.96 28.22 -12.94
N ILE A 8 12.28 28.07 -11.79
CA ILE A 8 11.82 26.77 -11.29
C ILE A 8 10.83 26.14 -12.27
N VAL A 9 9.90 26.92 -12.81
CA VAL A 9 8.95 26.43 -13.83
C VAL A 9 9.68 25.98 -15.09
N LEU A 10 10.66 26.75 -15.58
CA LEU A 10 11.45 26.37 -16.75
C LEU A 10 12.17 25.03 -16.54
N ILE A 11 12.81 24.84 -15.39
CA ILE A 11 13.50 23.59 -15.03
C ILE A 11 12.50 22.42 -14.99
N LEU A 12 11.33 22.60 -14.36
CA LEU A 12 10.31 21.56 -14.34
C LEU A 12 9.82 21.19 -15.74
N VAL A 13 9.67 22.16 -16.64
CA VAL A 13 9.29 21.90 -18.04
C VAL A 13 10.36 21.06 -18.74
N VAL A 14 11.65 21.38 -18.56
CA VAL A 14 12.76 20.59 -19.12
C VAL A 14 12.77 19.17 -18.56
N ILE A 15 12.59 19.00 -17.25
CA ILE A 15 12.52 17.66 -16.63
C ILE A 15 11.31 16.89 -17.17
N LEU A 16 10.15 17.54 -17.32
CA LEU A 16 8.96 16.91 -17.91
C LEU A 16 9.15 16.51 -19.38
N LEU A 17 9.95 17.25 -20.15
CA LEU A 17 10.30 16.89 -21.52
C LEU A 17 11.25 15.67 -21.57
N LEU A 18 12.22 15.59 -20.67
CA LEU A 18 13.19 14.49 -20.62
C LEU A 18 12.59 13.19 -20.07
N PHE A 19 11.83 13.29 -18.98
CA PHE A 19 11.28 12.13 -18.28
C PHE A 19 9.84 11.82 -18.71
N GLY A 20 9.08 12.81 -19.17
CA GLY A 20 7.66 12.69 -19.51
C GLY A 20 6.73 12.96 -18.33
N ALA A 21 5.55 13.52 -18.62
CA ALA A 21 4.54 13.88 -17.61
C ALA A 21 4.03 12.70 -16.77
N LYS A 22 4.14 11.46 -17.27
CA LYS A 22 3.70 10.26 -16.54
C LYS A 22 4.80 9.64 -15.68
N LYS A 23 6.09 9.86 -15.97
CA LYS A 23 7.20 9.27 -15.19
C LYS A 23 7.54 10.05 -13.93
N LEU A 24 7.42 11.38 -13.95
CA LEU A 24 7.62 12.20 -12.75
C LEU A 24 6.72 11.79 -11.57
N PRO A 25 5.38 11.69 -11.74
CA PRO A 25 4.49 11.31 -10.64
C PRO A 25 4.65 9.83 -10.27
N ASP A 26 5.00 8.97 -11.22
CA ASP A 26 5.20 7.54 -10.97
C ASP A 26 6.46 7.30 -10.11
N MET A 27 7.57 7.95 -10.45
CA MET A 27 8.80 7.96 -9.65
C MET A 27 8.60 8.60 -8.27
N ALA A 28 7.88 9.72 -8.19
CA ALA A 28 7.55 10.33 -6.90
C ALA A 28 6.69 9.41 -6.03
N ARG A 29 5.73 8.68 -6.62
CA ARG A 29 4.88 7.71 -5.89
C ARG A 29 5.67 6.50 -5.41
N SER A 30 6.55 5.91 -6.24
CA SER A 30 7.36 4.77 -5.83
C SER A 30 8.38 5.17 -4.76
N LEU A 31 9.07 6.29 -4.94
CA LEU A 31 10.02 6.84 -3.97
C LEU A 31 9.32 7.25 -2.68
N GLY A 32 8.12 7.83 -2.76
CA GLY A 32 7.31 8.22 -1.60
C GLY A 32 6.86 7.02 -0.76
N LYS A 33 6.54 5.87 -1.39
CA LYS A 33 6.23 4.62 -0.67
C LYS A 33 7.46 4.13 0.09
N SER A 34 8.63 4.04 -0.55
CA SER A 34 9.88 3.62 0.11
C SER A 34 10.29 4.58 1.23
N ALA A 35 10.20 5.89 0.98
CA ALA A 35 10.50 6.92 1.96
C ALA A 35 9.53 6.90 3.16
N ARG A 36 8.26 6.55 2.96
CA ARG A 36 7.28 6.42 4.05
C ARG A 36 7.62 5.25 4.98
N ILE A 37 8.03 4.11 4.42
CA ILE A 37 8.44 2.94 5.19
C ILE A 37 9.68 3.30 6.02
N LEU A 38 10.73 3.80 5.35
CA LEU A 38 11.97 4.23 6.00
C LEU A 38 11.73 5.30 7.08
N LYS A 39 10.85 6.28 6.81
CA LYS A 39 10.49 7.32 7.79
C LYS A 39 9.69 6.78 8.97
N SER A 40 8.92 5.71 8.76
CA SER A 40 8.11 5.10 9.83
C SER A 40 9.00 4.27 10.75
N GLU A 41 9.92 3.49 10.17
CA GLU A 41 10.94 2.74 10.92
C GLU A 41 11.91 3.68 11.64
N ALA A 42 12.44 4.70 10.96
CA ALA A 42 13.30 5.71 11.58
C ALA A 42 12.60 6.46 12.71
N LYS A 43 11.29 6.71 12.59
CA LYS A 43 10.50 7.33 13.66
C LYS A 43 10.24 6.36 14.82
N ALA A 44 10.08 5.06 14.56
CA ALA A 44 9.94 4.05 15.60
C ALA A 44 11.23 3.94 16.42
N MET A 45 12.39 3.88 15.76
CA MET A 45 13.70 3.88 16.42
C MET A 45 13.91 5.15 17.25
N LYS A 46 13.62 6.34 16.70
CA LYS A 46 13.71 7.60 17.46
C LYS A 46 12.74 7.64 18.65
N ARG A 47 11.55 7.03 18.50
CA ARG A 47 10.57 6.92 19.59
C ARG A 47 10.98 5.90 20.64
N GLU A 48 11.66 4.81 20.29
CA GLU A 48 12.19 3.85 21.27
C GLU A 48 13.33 4.46 22.09
N ASP A 49 14.18 5.26 21.45
CA ASP A 49 15.22 6.05 22.11
C ASP A 49 14.63 7.09 23.09
N GLU A 50 13.48 7.72 22.73
CA GLU A 50 12.74 8.64 23.62
C GLU A 50 11.82 7.91 24.64
N ALA A 51 11.28 6.73 24.31
CA ALA A 51 10.32 5.97 25.14
C ALA A 51 10.99 5.08 26.18
N ALA A 52 12.32 4.89 26.11
CA ALA A 52 13.13 4.46 27.25
C ALA A 52 12.97 5.41 28.48
N GLY A 53 12.37 6.60 28.30
CA GLY A 53 12.00 7.53 29.37
C GLY A 53 10.50 7.73 29.65
N ALA A 54 9.56 7.31 28.77
CA ALA A 54 8.12 7.47 29.04
C ALA A 54 7.26 6.58 28.11
N GLY A 55 6.50 5.66 28.72
CA GLY A 55 5.59 4.76 28.01
C GLY A 55 4.28 5.45 27.56
N ALA A 56 4.00 5.43 26.25
CA ALA A 56 2.66 5.45 25.67
C ALA A 56 2.70 5.10 24.15
N PRO A 57 1.82 4.24 23.60
CA PRO A 57 1.78 3.93 22.17
C PRO A 57 1.19 5.10 21.34
N PRO A 58 1.78 5.49 20.20
CA PRO A 58 1.17 6.46 19.30
C PRO A 58 0.07 5.80 18.46
N ALA A 59 -1.13 6.39 18.49
CA ALA A 59 -2.26 6.04 17.64
C ALA A 59 -1.88 5.93 16.16
N GLN A 60 -2.31 4.84 15.52
CA GLN A 60 -2.23 4.63 14.08
C GLN A 60 -3.00 5.74 13.35
N PRO A 61 -2.42 6.40 12.33
CA PRO A 61 -3.19 7.29 11.47
C PRO A 61 -4.12 6.43 10.60
N SER A 62 -5.41 6.46 10.92
CA SER A 62 -6.51 5.98 10.07
C SER A 62 -6.47 6.71 8.73
N GLY A 63 -5.81 6.10 7.76
CA GLY A 63 -5.79 6.52 6.37
C GLY A 63 -6.32 5.39 5.49
N SER A 64 -7.56 4.95 5.75
CA SER A 64 -8.27 4.03 4.87
C SER A 64 -9.05 4.84 3.86
N GLN A 65 -8.38 5.06 2.73
CA GLN A 65 -8.98 5.40 1.46
C GLN A 65 -10.10 4.40 1.11
N GLU A 66 -11.24 4.93 0.71
CA GLU A 66 -12.38 4.17 0.20
C GLU A 66 -12.01 3.28 -1.01
N ALA A 67 -12.64 2.09 -1.03
CA ALA A 67 -12.76 1.07 -2.08
C ALA A 67 -11.51 0.21 -2.39
N PRO A 68 -11.61 -1.12 -2.17
CA PRO A 68 -12.58 -1.93 -2.92
C PRO A 68 -13.74 -2.36 -2.03
N ARG A 69 -14.97 -2.16 -2.52
CA ARG A 69 -16.13 -2.85 -1.98
C ARG A 69 -15.93 -4.34 -2.25
N THR A 70 -15.32 -5.05 -1.29
CA THR A 70 -15.51 -6.49 -1.19
C THR A 70 -16.95 -6.69 -0.77
N ILE A 71 -17.81 -7.03 -1.72
CA ILE A 71 -19.13 -7.52 -1.39
C ILE A 71 -18.89 -8.91 -0.80
N GLN A 72 -18.98 -8.93 0.52
CA GLN A 72 -19.09 -10.07 1.38
C GLN A 72 -20.12 -11.07 0.82
N ALA A 73 -19.66 -12.21 0.32
CA ALA A 73 -20.53 -13.36 0.17
C ALA A 73 -20.95 -13.79 1.59
N ALA A 74 -22.25 -13.83 1.85
CA ALA A 74 -22.79 -14.22 3.14
C ALA A 74 -22.34 -15.66 3.49
N PRO A 75 -21.93 -15.95 4.74
CA PRO A 75 -21.73 -17.32 5.20
C PRO A 75 -23.10 -18.03 5.21
N GLY A 76 -23.36 -18.89 4.23
CA GLY A 76 -24.66 -19.57 4.13
C GLY A 76 -24.87 -20.49 2.92
N ASP A 77 -24.08 -20.37 1.84
CA ASP A 77 -24.21 -21.26 0.67
C ASP A 77 -23.39 -22.56 0.84
N VAL A 78 -23.86 -23.45 1.72
CA VAL A 78 -23.49 -24.88 1.73
C VAL A 78 -24.73 -25.74 1.47
N THR A 79 -25.47 -25.43 0.41
CA THR A 79 -26.63 -26.24 0.00
C THR A 79 -26.76 -26.36 -1.53
N SER A 80 -25.66 -26.59 -2.25
CA SER A 80 -25.77 -27.06 -3.65
C SER A 80 -24.57 -27.80 -4.23
N SER A 81 -23.75 -28.46 -3.40
CA SER A 81 -22.73 -29.39 -3.92
C SER A 81 -22.73 -30.71 -3.17
N ARG A 82 -23.90 -31.37 -3.15
CA ARG A 82 -23.95 -32.84 -3.09
C ARG A 82 -25.02 -33.38 -4.04
N PRO A 83 -24.60 -33.86 -5.21
CA PRO A 83 -25.02 -35.15 -5.74
C PRO A 83 -23.82 -36.10 -5.61
N VAL A 84 -23.79 -36.99 -4.63
CA VAL A 84 -24.10 -38.42 -4.84
C VAL A 84 -23.50 -38.94 -6.16
N ASN A 85 -22.30 -39.54 -6.06
CA ASN A 85 -21.95 -40.68 -6.90
C ASN A 85 -20.97 -41.58 -6.15
N GLU A 86 -21.51 -42.47 -5.32
CA GLU A 86 -20.84 -43.69 -4.90
C GLU A 86 -21.82 -44.80 -5.28
N PRO A 87 -21.51 -45.62 -6.31
CA PRO A 87 -20.91 -46.92 -6.00
C PRO A 87 -20.04 -47.49 -7.15
N ASN A 88 -18.78 -47.86 -6.88
CA ASN A 88 -18.31 -49.13 -7.43
C ASN A 88 -17.34 -49.82 -6.48
N ARG A 89 -17.71 -51.06 -6.18
CA ARG A 89 -17.08 -52.00 -5.27
C ARG A 89 -15.71 -52.42 -5.81
N THR A 90 -14.82 -52.77 -4.88
CA THR A 90 -14.10 -54.06 -4.84
C THR A 90 -13.65 -54.66 -6.18
N THR A 91 -12.32 -54.83 -6.34
CA THR A 91 -11.58 -55.97 -6.96
C THR A 91 -10.20 -55.42 -7.37
N GLN A 92 -9.11 -55.61 -6.61
CA GLN A 92 -8.32 -56.83 -6.46
C GLN A 92 -7.84 -57.41 -7.81
N SER A 93 -6.62 -57.07 -8.22
CA SER A 93 -5.63 -57.97 -8.83
C SER A 93 -4.27 -57.30 -8.84
#